data_AF-A0A918H3D6-F1
#
_entry.id   AF-A0A918H3D6-F1
#
_cell.length_a   1.000
_cell.length_b   1.000
_cell.length_c   1.000
_cell.angle_alpha   90.00
_cell.angle_beta   90.00
_cell.angle_gamma   90.00
#
_symmetry.space_group_name_H-M   'P 1'
#
loop_
_entity.id
_entity.type
_entity.pdbx_description
1 polymer ?
#
loop_
_entity_poly.entity_id
_entity_poly.type
_entity_poly.pdbx_seq_one_letter_code
_entity_poly.pdbx_strand_id
1 'polypeptide(L)'
;MPGGSSANKAERDVRIDDCLITRDKLTVKLTVTNNSSTTYKYDVGVQFKGEIGGPSANVAIANVDDLLVPANSSKSTEASTPYTGTGDGSEYKKCQVMTASRTMS
;
A
#
# COMPACT_ATOMS: atom_id res chain seq x y z
N MET A 1 -18.02 20.16 -13.42
CA MET A 1 -17.08 19.80 -12.35
C MET A 1 -16.06 18.82 -12.92
N PRO A 2 -14.81 19.20 -13.17
CA PRO A 2 -13.81 18.26 -13.65
C PRO A 2 -12.95 17.79 -12.47
N GLY A 3 -13.08 16.54 -12.07
CA GLY A 3 -12.24 15.94 -11.02
C GLY A 3 -12.20 14.42 -11.10
N GLY A 4 -12.47 13.87 -12.28
CA GLY A 4 -12.35 12.45 -12.54
C GLY A 4 -10.95 12.11 -13.03
N SER A 5 -10.42 10.97 -12.55
CA SER A 5 -9.24 10.25 -13.08
C SER A 5 -7.88 10.48 -12.39
N SER A 6 -7.85 10.74 -11.07
CA SER A 6 -6.59 10.78 -10.30
C SER A 6 -6.09 9.41 -9.81
N ALA A 7 -6.93 8.37 -9.78
CA ALA A 7 -6.56 7.04 -9.27
C ALA A 7 -5.37 6.43 -10.04
N ASN A 8 -5.37 6.49 -11.38
CA ASN A 8 -4.30 5.94 -12.21
C ASN A 8 -2.95 6.67 -12.08
N LYS A 9 -2.89 7.88 -11.52
CA LYS A 9 -1.63 8.62 -11.35
C LYS A 9 -0.99 8.33 -9.99
N ALA A 10 -1.79 8.22 -8.93
CA ALA A 10 -1.28 8.02 -7.59
C ALA A 10 -0.54 6.69 -7.43
N GLU A 11 -0.96 5.62 -8.12
CA GLU A 11 -0.27 4.32 -8.06
C GLU A 11 1.18 4.40 -8.56
N ARG A 12 1.48 5.30 -9.51
CA ARG A 12 2.84 5.50 -10.03
C ARG A 12 3.72 6.28 -9.05
N ASP A 13 3.11 7.01 -8.13
CA ASP A 13 3.79 7.77 -7.09
C ASP A 13 4.18 6.86 -5.90
N VAL A 14 3.59 5.67 -5.80
CA VAL A 14 3.83 4.71 -4.71
C VAL A 14 4.89 3.68 -5.11
N ARG A 15 5.89 3.52 -4.26
CA ARG A 15 6.90 2.46 -4.34
C ARG A 15 6.85 1.59 -3.09
N ILE A 16 6.81 0.27 -3.26
CA ILE A 16 7.03 -0.67 -2.16
C ILE A 16 8.53 -0.80 -1.96
N ASP A 17 9.01 -0.44 -0.78
CA ASP A 17 10.42 -0.56 -0.41
C ASP A 17 10.72 -1.93 0.20
N ASP A 18 9.83 -2.39 1.08
CA ASP A 18 10.02 -3.65 1.79
C ASP A 18 8.69 -4.28 2.22
N CYS A 19 8.69 -5.60 2.39
CA CYS A 19 7.57 -6.38 2.86
C CYS A 19 8.02 -7.33 3.96
N LEU A 20 7.76 -6.92 5.20
CA LEU A 20 8.02 -7.73 6.37
C LEU A 20 6.79 -8.56 6.71
N ILE A 21 6.97 -9.87 6.62
CA ILE A 21 5.93 -10.83 6.94
C ILE A 21 6.35 -11.55 8.22
N THR A 22 5.51 -11.44 9.26
CA THR A 22 5.72 -12.10 10.55
C THR A 22 4.49 -12.93 10.90
N ARG A 23 4.65 -13.86 11.85
CA ARG A 23 3.56 -14.72 12.34
C ARG A 23 2.38 -13.96 12.93
N ASP A 24 2.60 -12.73 13.40
CA ASP A 24 1.58 -11.93 14.06
C ASP A 24 1.02 -10.83 13.14
N LYS A 25 1.88 -10.27 12.27
CA LYS A 25 1.53 -9.14 11.41
C LYS A 25 2.25 -9.14 10.07
N LEU A 26 1.57 -8.59 9.07
CA LEU A 26 2.12 -8.30 7.76
C LEU A 26 2.34 -6.79 7.69
N THR A 27 3.58 -6.37 7.47
CA THR A 27 3.98 -4.96 7.43
C THR A 27 4.60 -4.67 6.07
N VAL A 28 4.16 -3.60 5.43
CA VAL A 28 4.74 -3.10 4.19
C VAL A 28 5.32 -1.72 4.44
N LYS A 29 6.55 -1.51 3.96
CA LYS A 29 7.17 -0.19 3.88
C LYS A 29 7.00 0.33 2.47
N LEU A 30 6.48 1.54 2.38
CA LEU A 30 6.24 2.18 1.09
C LEU A 30 6.64 3.65 1.13
N THR A 31 7.16 4.11 0.00
CA THR A 31 7.53 5.50 -0.23
C THR A 31 6.61 6.08 -1.27
N VAL A 32 6.00 7.21 -0.94
CA VAL A 32 5.13 7.96 -1.83
C VAL A 32 5.85 9.22 -2.27
N THR A 33 5.99 9.41 -3.58
CA THR A 33 6.67 10.56 -4.19
C THR A 33 5.66 11.48 -4.87
N ASN A 34 5.42 12.65 -4.29
CA ASN A 34 4.57 13.67 -4.89
C ASN A 34 5.40 14.61 -5.77
N ASN A 35 5.44 14.34 -7.08
CA ASN A 35 6.10 15.20 -8.07
C ASN A 35 5.22 16.39 -8.54
N SER A 36 4.13 16.69 -7.83
CA SER A 36 3.24 17.81 -8.16
C SER A 36 3.63 19.07 -7.39
N SER A 37 3.20 20.24 -7.89
CA SER A 37 3.38 21.53 -7.23
C SER A 37 2.42 21.80 -6.05
N THR A 38 1.57 20.82 -5.69
CA THR A 38 0.57 20.93 -4.63
C THR A 38 0.74 19.79 -3.65
N THR A 39 0.48 20.06 -2.36
CA THR A 39 0.40 19.04 -1.32
C THR A 39 -0.84 18.16 -1.54
N TYR A 40 -0.65 16.85 -1.47
CA TYR A 40 -1.73 15.87 -1.58
C TYR A 40 -1.72 14.95 -0.36
N LYS A 41 -2.90 14.48 0.03
CA LYS A 41 -3.07 13.32 0.89
C LYS A 41 -3.18 12.08 0.02
N TYR A 42 -2.46 11.04 0.38
CA TYR A 42 -2.47 9.77 -0.34
C TYR A 42 -3.10 8.69 0.51
N ASP A 43 -3.99 7.92 -0.13
CA ASP A 43 -4.56 6.70 0.42
C ASP A 43 -4.06 5.53 -0.43
N VAL A 44 -3.44 4.55 0.19
CA VAL A 44 -2.75 3.45 -0.50
C VAL A 44 -3.20 2.13 0.11
N GLY A 45 -3.79 1.26 -0.71
CA GLY A 45 -4.10 -0.12 -0.35
C GLY A 45 -3.06 -1.07 -0.92
N VAL A 46 -2.40 -1.83 -0.06
CA VAL A 46 -1.43 -2.87 -0.43
C VAL A 46 -1.99 -4.23 -0.08
N GLN A 47 -2.01 -5.13 -1.05
CA GLN A 47 -2.42 -6.52 -0.87
C GLN A 47 -1.21 -7.44 -0.75
N PHE A 48 -1.20 -8.25 0.30
CA PHE A 48 -0.32 -9.39 0.44
C PHE A 48 -0.97 -10.60 -0.21
N LYS A 49 -0.27 -11.22 -1.17
CA LYS A 49 -0.73 -12.41 -1.90
C LYS A 49 0.08 -13.63 -1.51
N GLY A 50 -0.63 -14.70 -1.14
CA GLY A 50 -0.06 -16.02 -0.94
C GLY A 50 0.00 -16.88 -2.21
N GLU A 51 0.81 -17.93 -2.22
CA GLU A 51 0.90 -18.88 -3.34
C GLU A 51 -0.41 -19.69 -3.48
N ILE A 52 -0.90 -19.83 -4.72
CA ILE A 52 -2.19 -20.45 -5.05
C ILE A 52 -2.11 -21.97 -4.83
N GLY A 53 -3.05 -22.53 -4.06
CA GLY A 53 -3.20 -23.99 -3.92
C GLY A 53 -3.86 -24.52 -2.64
N GLY A 54 -4.04 -23.68 -1.61
CA GLY A 54 -4.77 -24.03 -0.38
C GLY A 54 -6.19 -23.43 -0.35
N PRO A 55 -7.13 -23.99 0.45
CA PRO A 55 -8.56 -23.65 0.46
C PRO A 55 -8.89 -22.21 0.92
N SER A 56 -7.88 -21.39 1.19
CA SER A 56 -8.01 -19.97 1.52
C SER A 56 -6.67 -19.32 1.16
N ALA A 57 -6.51 -18.86 -0.08
CA ALA A 57 -5.42 -17.94 -0.39
C ALA A 57 -5.74 -16.64 0.37
N ASN A 58 -5.32 -16.58 1.64
CA ASN A 58 -5.64 -15.49 2.53
C ASN A 58 -5.15 -14.20 1.88
N VAL A 59 -6.10 -13.34 1.53
CA VAL A 59 -5.82 -12.01 1.01
C VAL A 59 -5.80 -11.09 2.23
N ALA A 60 -4.62 -10.57 2.54
CA ALA A 60 -4.49 -9.56 3.58
C ALA A 60 -4.22 -8.20 2.93
N ILE A 61 -4.86 -7.16 3.43
CA ILE A 61 -4.76 -5.80 2.88
C ILE A 61 -4.32 -4.88 4.00
N ALA A 62 -3.21 -4.17 3.79
CA ALA A 62 -2.79 -3.08 4.64
C ALA A 62 -3.09 -1.76 3.93
N ASN A 63 -3.69 -0.81 4.65
CA ASN A 63 -4.01 0.50 4.14
C ASN A 63 -3.14 1.57 4.80
N VAL A 64 -2.73 2.54 4.01
CA VAL A 64 -2.24 3.83 4.47
C VAL A 64 -3.33 4.83 4.14
N ASP A 65 -3.80 5.55 5.13
CA ASP A 65 -4.83 6.56 4.96
C ASP A 65 -4.27 7.95 5.29
N ASP A 66 -4.75 8.97 4.57
CA ASP A 66 -4.44 10.37 4.83
C ASP A 66 -2.94 10.73 4.88
N LEU A 67 -2.07 10.02 4.13
CA LEU A 67 -0.64 10.33 4.11
C LEU A 67 -0.39 11.66 3.42
N LEU A 68 -0.14 12.70 4.22
CA LEU A 68 0.19 14.02 3.70
C LEU A 68 1.62 14.06 3.15
N VAL A 69 1.73 14.24 1.83
CA VAL A 69 3.00 14.36 1.10
C VAL A 69 3.10 15.76 0.50
N PRO A 70 4.06 16.59 0.95
CA PRO A 70 4.25 17.95 0.44
C PRO A 70 4.52 17.98 -1.08
N ALA A 71 4.28 19.13 -1.69
CA ALA A 71 4.65 19.37 -3.08
C ALA A 71 6.14 19.09 -3.34
N ASN A 72 6.45 18.45 -4.46
CA ASN A 72 7.81 18.07 -4.88
C ASN A 72 8.62 17.34 -3.80
N SER A 73 7.97 16.46 -3.04
CA SER A 73 8.59 15.74 -1.92
C SER A 73 8.25 14.26 -1.93
N SER A 74 9.04 13.46 -1.22
CA SER A 74 8.76 12.05 -0.98
C SER A 74 8.61 11.79 0.52
N LYS A 75 7.73 10.87 0.88
CA LYS A 75 7.51 10.46 2.26
C LYS A 75 7.41 8.95 2.35
N SER A 76 8.22 8.36 3.23
CA SER A 76 8.13 6.94 3.57
C SER A 76 7.14 6.75 4.70
N THR A 77 6.39 5.66 4.63
CA THR A 77 5.42 5.24 5.65
C THR A 77 5.37 3.72 5.72
N GLU A 78 4.75 3.22 6.79
CA GLU A 78 4.58 1.81 7.02
C GLU A 78 3.10 1.52 7.24
N ALA A 79 2.60 0.48 6.60
CA ALA A 79 1.23 -0.03 6.79
C ALA A 79 1.32 -1.45 7.32
N SER A 80 0.41 -1.82 8.22
CA SER A 80 0.36 -3.20 8.71
C SER A 80 -1.06 -3.72 8.83
N THR A 81 -1.19 -5.03 8.69
CA THR A 81 -2.44 -5.78 8.90
C THR A 81 -2.14 -7.02 9.73
N PRO A 82 -3.06 -7.47 10.61
CA PRO A 82 -2.90 -8.73 11.31
C PRO A 82 -2.78 -9.89 10.31
N TYR A 83 -1.91 -10.84 10.63
CA TYR A 83 -1.82 -12.10 9.92
C TYR A 83 -2.89 -13.06 10.47
N THR A 84 -3.83 -13.47 9.62
CA THR A 84 -4.95 -14.35 9.98
C THR A 84 -4.76 -15.80 9.54
N GLY A 85 -3.61 -16.13 8.97
CA GLY A 85 -3.27 -17.49 8.59
C GLY A 85 -2.89 -18.34 9.80
N THR A 86 -2.79 -19.65 9.59
CA THR A 86 -2.39 -20.62 10.63
C THR A 86 -0.92 -21.05 10.50
N GLY A 87 -0.21 -20.50 9.52
CA GLY A 87 1.20 -20.78 9.24
C GLY A 87 2.12 -19.68 9.78
N ASP A 88 3.27 -19.54 9.12
CA ASP A 88 4.34 -18.63 9.58
C ASP A 88 4.39 -17.31 8.82
N GLY A 89 3.39 -17.04 7.97
CA GLY A 89 3.42 -15.93 7.02
C GLY A 89 4.23 -16.23 5.74
N SER A 90 5.02 -17.29 5.70
CA SER A 90 5.78 -17.73 4.53
C SER A 90 4.93 -18.09 3.31
N GLU A 91 3.61 -18.25 3.49
CA GLU A 91 2.67 -18.40 2.38
C GLU A 91 2.57 -17.13 1.53
N TYR A 92 2.77 -15.95 2.13
CA TYR A 92 2.79 -14.67 1.44
C TYR A 92 4.15 -14.48 0.79
N LYS A 93 4.18 -14.43 -0.55
CA LYS A 93 5.42 -14.26 -1.32
C LYS A 93 5.53 -12.90 -2.00
N LYS A 94 4.41 -12.16 -2.06
CA LYS A 94 4.34 -10.90 -2.81
C LYS A 94 3.45 -9.89 -2.09
N CYS A 95 3.86 -8.63 -2.13
CA CYS A 95 2.99 -7.49 -1.89
C CYS A 95 2.77 -6.76 -3.20
N GLN A 96 1.56 -6.25 -3.40
CA GLN A 96 1.22 -5.46 -4.57
C GLN A 96 0.35 -4.29 -4.15
N VAL A 97 0.66 -3.09 -4.64
CA VAL A 97 -0.26 -1.95 -4.53
C VAL A 97 -1.51 -2.30 -5.35
N MET A 98 -2.66 -2.32 -4.68
CA MET A 98 -3.96 -2.62 -5.28
C MET A 98 -4.72 -1.36 -5.65
N THR A 99 -4.61 -0.35 -4.80
CA THR A 99 -5.27 0.93 -4.98
C THR A 99 -4.35 2.03 -4.49
N ALA A 100 -4.26 3.11 -5.23
CA ALA A 100 -3.78 4.36 -4.67
C ALA A 100 -4.68 5.50 -5.16
N SER A 101 -5.10 6.34 -4.23
CA SER A 101 -5.78 7.59 -4.51
C SER A 101 -5.03 8.74 -3.88
N ARG A 102 -5.24 9.92 -4.44
CA ARG A 102 -4.74 11.15 -3.84
C ARG A 102 -5.79 12.23 -3.91
N THR A 103 -5.90 12.98 -2.84
CA THR A 103 -6.86 14.08 -2.68
C THR A 103 -6.12 15.34 -2.32
N MET A 104 -6.50 16.47 -2.93
CA MET A 104 -5.87 17.76 -2.65
C MET A 104 -6.09 18.09 -1.18
N SER A 105 -4.99 18.42 -0.46
CA SER A 105 -5.05 18.73 0.97
C SER A 105 -5.37 20.19 1.24
#